data_AF-A0A951MF45-F1
#
_entry.id   AF-A0A951MF45-F1
#
_cell.length_a   1.000
_cell.length_b   1.000
_cell.length_c   1.000
_cell.angle_alpha   90.00
_cell.angle_beta   90.00
_cell.angle_gamma   90.00
#
_symmetry.space_group_name_H-M   'P 1'
#
loop_
_entity.id
_entity.type
_entity.pdbx_description
1 polymer ?
#
loop_
_entity_poly.entity_id
_entity_poly.type
_entity_poly.pdbx_seq_one_letter_code
_entity_poly.pdbx_strand_id
1 'polypeptide(L)' 'MGIEDRIRYLLRAARRAEIEGDDRVAQALRRMADEAGPAGPALDLPRLHPQLGCCAE' A
#
# COMPACT_ATOMS: atom_id res chain seq x y z
N MET A 1 -9.45 -0.87 19.39
CA MET A 1 -8.69 -0.15 18.34
C MET A 1 -8.93 -0.88 17.04
N GLY A 2 -9.47 -0.20 16.02
CA GLY A 2 -9.81 -0.83 14.74
C GLY A 2 -8.59 -1.09 13.86
N ILE A 3 -8.71 -2.00 12.90
CA ILE A 3 -7.65 -2.35 11.94
C ILE A 3 -7.17 -1.10 11.18
N GLU A 4 -8.08 -0.23 10.74
CA GLU A 4 -7.74 1.02 10.06
C GLU A 4 -6.86 1.96 10.90
N ASP A 5 -7.09 1.99 12.22
CA ASP A 5 -6.32 2.84 13.12
C ASP A 5 -4.90 2.29 13.32
N ARG A 6 -4.78 0.95 13.35
CA ARG A 6 -3.48 0.25 13.35
C ARG A 6 -2.70 0.50 12.05
N ILE A 7 -3.36 0.44 10.89
CA ILE A 7 -2.73 0.72 9.59
C ILE A 7 -2.22 2.17 9.55
N ARG A 8 -3.06 3.14 9.94
CA ARG A 8 -2.66 4.55 10.02
C ARG A 8 -1.48 4.77 10.95
N TYR A 9 -1.44 4.07 12.09
CA TYR A 9 -0.31 4.14 13.01
C TYR A 9 0.99 3.61 12.37
N LEU A 10 0.94 2.43 11.75
CA LEU A 10 2.09 1.81 11.10
C LEU A 10 2.67 2.69 9.97
N LEU A 11 1.81 3.28 9.14
CA LEU A 11 2.23 4.20 8.08
C LEU A 11 2.88 5.47 8.62
N ARG A 12 2.38 6.03 9.73
CA ARG A 12 2.99 7.19 10.39
C ARG A 12 4.36 6.85 10.97
N ALA A 13 4.49 5.67 11.58
CA ALA A 13 5.76 5.19 12.10
C ALA A 13 6.77 4.96 10.96
N ALA A 14 6.33 4.37 9.83
CA ALA A 14 7.18 4.16 8.66
C ALA A 14 7.74 5.49 8.15
N ARG A 15 6.89 6.52 8.02
CA ARG A 15 7.31 7.85 7.57
C ARG A 15 8.30 8.52 8.53
N ARG A 16 8.20 8.28 9.84
CA ARG A 16 9.20 8.77 10.79
C ARG A 16 10.54 8.08 10.59
N ALA A 17 10.53 6.75 10.45
CA ALA A 17 11.74 6.00 10.17
C ALA A 17 12.42 6.45 8.86
N GLU A 18 11.67 6.76 7.81
CA GLU A 18 12.22 7.37 6.57
C GLU A 18 12.92 8.71 6.84
N ILE A 19 12.32 9.58 7.66
CA ILE A 19 12.89 10.88 8.02
C ILE A 19 14.17 10.71 8.86
N GLU A 20 14.22 9.70 9.73
CA GLU A 20 15.39 9.39 10.56
C GLU A 20 16.50 8.63 9.80
N GLY A 21 16.24 8.24 8.55
CA GLY A 21 17.20 7.51 7.71
C GLY A 21 17.22 5.99 7.93
N ASP A 22 16.20 5.46 8.62
CA ASP A 22 16.05 4.04 8.95
C ASP A 22 15.18 3.31 7.92
N ASP A 23 15.71 3.15 6.70
CA ASP A 23 15.00 2.54 5.56
C ASP A 23 14.49 1.12 5.84
N ARG A 24 15.24 0.32 6.61
CA ARG A 24 14.82 -1.06 6.96
C ARG A 24 13.58 -1.07 7.83
N VAL A 25 13.53 -0.17 8.81
CA VAL A 25 12.40 -0.03 9.72
C VAL A 25 11.19 0.51 8.97
N ALA A 26 11.38 1.51 8.12
CA ALA A 26 10.34 2.04 7.24
C ALA A 26 9.71 0.96 6.36
N GLN A 27 10.52 0.11 5.72
CA GLN A 27 10.03 -1.00 4.90
C GLN A 27 9.27 -2.05 5.73
N ALA A 28 9.78 -2.42 6.89
CA ALA A 28 9.11 -3.39 7.76
C ALA A 28 7.74 -2.89 8.22
N LEU A 29 7.63 -1.61 8.58
CA LEU A 29 6.38 -0.97 8.98
C LEU A 29 5.37 -0.88 7.84
N ARG A 30 5.82 -0.60 6.61
CA ARG A 30 4.96 -0.66 5.41
C ARG A 30 4.43 -2.06 5.14
N ARG A 31 5.27 -3.10 5.22
CA ARG A 31 4.80 -4.49 5.06
C ARG A 31 3.76 -4.87 6.12
N MET A 32 3.99 -4.50 7.38
CA MET A 32 3.01 -4.75 8.43
C MET A 32 1.69 -4.01 8.20
N ALA A 33 1.72 -2.81 7.61
CA ALA A 33 0.51 -2.07 7.26
C ALA A 33 -0.24 -2.73 6.10
N ASP A 34 0.47 -3.25 5.11
CA ASP A 34 -0.05 -3.99 3.96
C ASP A 34 -0.73 -5.30 4.39
N GLU A 35 -0.05 -6.10 5.22
CA GLU A 35 -0.56 -7.36 5.79
C GLU A 35 -1.76 -7.14 6.74
N ALA A 36 -1.83 -5.97 7.38
CA ALA A 36 -2.95 -5.59 8.24
C ALA A 36 -4.15 -5.05 7.46
N GLY A 37 -3.95 -4.62 6.21
CA GLY A 37 -5.05 -4.27 5.31
C GLY A 37 -5.91 -5.48 4.99
N PRO A 38 -7.19 -5.30 4.63
CA PRO A 38 -7.84 -6.34 3.85
C PRO A 38 -6.95 -6.59 2.64
N ALA A 39 -6.52 -7.83 2.42
CA ALA A 39 -5.74 -8.22 1.24
C ALA A 39 -6.54 -7.90 -0.02
N GLY A 40 -6.49 -6.63 -0.44
CA GLY A 40 -6.89 -6.15 -1.73
C GLY A 40 -5.66 -6.24 -2.61
N PRO A 41 -5.79 -6.65 -3.88
CA PRO A 41 -4.66 -6.82 -4.78
C PRO A 41 -3.95 -5.49 -5.01
N ALA A 42 -2.96 -5.17 -4.17
CA ALA A 42 -2.10 -3.99 -4.36
C ALA A 42 -0.98 -4.25 -5.38
N LEU A 43 -0.92 -5.44 -6.00
CA LEU A 43 0.01 -5.79 -7.07
C LEU A 43 -0.58 -6.76 -8.11
N ASP A 44 -1.84 -6.57 -8.50
CA ASP A 44 -2.19 -6.77 -9.92
C ASP A 44 -2.58 -5.40 -10.45
N LEU A 45 -1.55 -4.61 -10.75
CA LEU A 45 -1.66 -3.56 -11.73
C LEU A 45 -1.46 -4.30 -13.05
N PRO A 46 -2.52 -4.81 -13.72
CA PRO A 46 -2.33 -5.22 -15.09
C PRO A 46 -1.86 -3.96 -15.80
N ARG A 47 -0.63 -4.05 -16.29
CA ARG A 47 -0.08 -3.15 -17.30
C ARG A 47 -1.23 -2.64 -18.13
N LEU A 48 -1.39 -1.31 -18.18
CA LEU A 48 -1.88 -0.59 -19.35
C LEU A 48 -2.80 -1.45 -20.23
N HIS A 49 -4.12 -1.37 -20.01
CA HIS A 49 -5.06 -1.73 -21.06
C HIS A 49 -5.52 -0.46 -21.79
N PRO A 50 -4.72 0.13 -22.71
CA PRO A 50 -5.26 1.00 -23.72
C PRO A 50 -5.77 0.10 -24.85
N GLN A 51 -7.00 -0.37 -24.75
CA GLN A 51 -7.88 -0.50 -25.91
C GLN A 51 -9.30 -0.67 -25.36
N LEU A 52 -9.94 0.47 -25.14
CA LEU A 52 -11.39 0.60 -25.13
C LEU A 52 -11.89 -0.12 -26.40
N GLY A 53 -12.50 -1.29 -26.22
CA GLY A 53 -13.04 -2.07 -27.32
C GLY A 53 -14.06 -1.23 -28.09
N CYS A 54 -13.94 -1.28 -29.42
CA CYS A 54 -15.00 -0.87 -30.33
C CYS A 54 -16.34 -1.51 -29.94
N CYS A 55 -17.32 -0.67 -29.63
CA CYS A 55 -18.75 -0.92 -29.88
C CYS A 55 -19.21 0.35 -30.62
N ALA A 56 -19.33 0.37 -31.96
CA ALA A 56 -20.38 -0.26 -32.75
C ALA A 56 -21.78 0.21 -32.33
N GLU A 57 -22.14 1.44 -32.73
CA GLU A 57 -23.50 1.85 -33.11
C GLU A 57 -23.42 2.72 -34.36
#